data_AF-A0A6A4JQ05-F1
#
_entry.id   AF-A0A6A4JQ05-F1
#
_cell.length_a   1.000
_cell.length_b   1.000
_cell.length_c   1.000
_cell.angle_alpha   90.00
_cell.angle_beta   90.00
_cell.angle_gamma   90.00
#
_symmetry.space_group_name_H-M   'P 1'
#
loop_
_entity.id
_entity.type
_entity.pdbx_description
1 polymer ?
#
loop_
_entity_poly.entity_id
_entity_poly.type
_entity_poly.pdbx_seq_one_letter_code
_entity_poly.pdbx_strand_id
1 'polypeptide(L)'
;MKVCNILSVAVTLALCGLTSHARGERLTKEEIADLKRRLAVVREETVREARKIAEVRKVEAIGVGPEFAACVSGATSELESGVVLELESRIGVLERELEQEGELEREELRRKVELATVGAGVAVEKRTTAFIKTVFACTRRQLEASQKSPQEADGREDS
;
A
#
# COMPACT_ATOMS: atom_id res chain seq x y z
N MET A 1 2.32 -12.89 2.03
CA MET A 1 1.21 -12.91 3.00
C MET A 1 1.56 -12.17 4.31
N LYS A 2 2.16 -10.97 4.26
CA LYS A 2 2.46 -10.16 5.47
C LYS A 2 1.63 -8.86 5.55
N VAL A 3 1.24 -8.32 4.39
CA VAL A 3 0.40 -7.10 4.28
C VAL A 3 -0.98 -7.27 4.91
N CYS A 4 -1.62 -8.44 4.73
CA CYS A 4 -2.91 -8.75 5.38
C CYS A 4 -2.83 -8.75 6.91
N ASN A 5 -1.69 -9.12 7.49
CA ASN A 5 -1.54 -9.14 8.96
C ASN A 5 -1.42 -7.73 9.54
N ILE A 6 -0.83 -6.77 8.82
CA ILE A 6 -0.67 -5.39 9.32
C ILE A 6 -2.00 -4.66 9.35
N LEU A 7 -2.82 -4.82 8.30
CA LEU A 7 -4.16 -4.22 8.26
C LEU A 7 -5.13 -4.90 9.23
N SER A 8 -5.02 -6.21 9.44
CA SER A 8 -5.79 -6.91 10.48
C SER A 8 -5.43 -6.42 11.89
N VAL A 9 -4.14 -6.15 12.16
CA VAL A 9 -3.68 -5.55 13.43
C VAL A 9 -4.11 -4.08 13.54
N ALA A 10 -4.07 -3.33 12.44
CA ALA A 10 -4.52 -1.94 12.36
C ALA A 10 -6.01 -1.78 12.64
N VAL A 11 -6.85 -2.65 12.07
CA VAL A 11 -8.30 -2.70 12.33
C VAL A 11 -8.58 -3.10 13.78
N THR A 12 -7.82 -4.08 14.31
CA THR A 12 -7.94 -4.50 15.71
C THR A 12 -7.54 -3.37 16.66
N LEU A 13 -6.40 -2.70 16.42
CA LEU A 13 -5.97 -1.54 17.17
C LEU A 13 -6.97 -0.40 17.05
N ALA A 14 -7.49 -0.12 15.85
CA ALA A 14 -8.49 0.91 15.56
C ALA A 14 -9.78 0.70 16.37
N LEU A 15 -10.24 -0.54 16.48
CA LEU A 15 -11.51 -0.90 17.09
C LEU A 15 -11.42 -1.20 18.60
N CYS A 16 -10.26 -1.59 19.14
CA CYS A 16 -10.10 -1.94 20.56
C CYS A 16 -10.36 -0.78 21.53
N GLY A 17 -10.27 0.48 21.09
CA GLY A 17 -10.65 1.64 21.92
C GLY A 17 -12.16 1.95 21.93
N LEU A 18 -12.94 1.31 21.05
CA LEU A 18 -14.37 1.57 20.90
C LEU A 18 -15.25 0.54 21.64
N THR A 19 -14.66 -0.37 22.43
CA THR A 19 -15.36 -1.50 23.05
C THR A 19 -15.98 -1.22 24.44
N SER A 20 -15.88 0.01 24.96
CA SER A 20 -16.59 0.39 26.19
C SER A 20 -18.11 0.38 25.95
N HIS A 21 -18.83 -0.44 26.72
CA HIS A 21 -20.23 -0.84 26.52
C HIS A 21 -21.30 0.25 26.79
N ALA A 22 -20.98 1.53 26.61
CA ALA A 22 -21.97 2.60 26.71
C ALA A 22 -22.68 2.78 25.35
N ARG A 23 -23.89 2.23 25.24
CA ARG A 23 -24.82 2.53 24.14
C ARG A 23 -25.07 4.05 24.11
N GLY A 24 -24.74 4.70 23.00
CA GLY A 24 -25.17 6.08 22.71
C GLY A 24 -24.31 7.20 23.31
N GLU A 25 -23.10 6.91 23.81
CA GLU A 25 -22.18 7.98 24.22
C GLU A 25 -21.41 8.52 23.01
N ARG A 26 -21.62 9.81 22.72
CA ARG A 26 -20.71 10.61 21.89
C ARG A 26 -19.28 10.46 22.40
N LEU A 27 -18.32 10.36 21.49
CA LEU A 27 -16.92 10.27 21.88
C LEU A 27 -16.42 11.61 22.41
N THR A 28 -15.62 11.55 23.46
CA THR A 28 -14.92 12.71 23.99
C THR A 28 -13.87 13.21 22.99
N LYS A 29 -13.49 14.49 23.11
CA LYS A 29 -12.39 15.07 22.32
C LYS A 29 -11.07 14.29 22.46
N GLU A 30 -10.83 13.71 23.63
CA GLU A 30 -9.65 12.88 23.90
C GLU A 30 -9.68 11.56 23.13
N GLU A 31 -10.84 10.90 23.08
CA GLU A 31 -11.02 9.67 22.30
C GLU A 31 -10.93 9.93 20.79
N ILE A 32 -11.45 11.05 20.31
CA ILE A 32 -11.29 11.48 18.91
C ILE A 32 -9.81 11.72 18.59
N ALA A 33 -9.10 12.43 19.47
CA ALA A 33 -7.66 12.67 19.31
C ALA A 33 -6.86 11.36 19.31
N ASP A 34 -7.22 10.39 20.15
CA ASP A 34 -6.59 9.08 20.18
C ASP A 34 -6.84 8.27 18.91
N LEU A 35 -8.09 8.26 18.42
CA LEU A 35 -8.43 7.62 17.17
C LEU A 35 -7.64 8.21 16.00
N LYS A 36 -7.52 9.54 15.92
CA LYS A 36 -6.71 10.21 14.89
C LYS A 36 -5.24 9.79 14.95
N ARG A 37 -4.65 9.73 16.15
CA ARG A 37 -3.27 9.23 16.30
C ARG A 37 -3.12 7.82 15.76
N ARG A 38 -4.09 6.95 16.05
CA ARG A 38 -4.06 5.54 15.59
C ARG A 38 -4.23 5.44 14.08
N LEU A 39 -5.14 6.22 13.47
CA LEU A 39 -5.31 6.30 12.02
C LEU A 39 -4.03 6.79 11.32
N ALA A 40 -3.35 7.80 11.89
CA ALA A 40 -2.08 8.29 11.38
C ALA A 40 -0.99 7.21 11.41
N VAL A 41 -0.87 6.45 12.51
CA VAL A 41 0.05 5.31 12.61
C VAL A 41 -0.26 4.26 11.53
N VAL A 42 -1.54 3.94 11.30
CA VAL A 42 -1.93 2.98 10.25
C VAL A 42 -1.49 3.46 8.87
N ARG A 43 -1.69 4.75 8.55
CA ARG A 43 -1.22 5.33 7.28
C ARG A 43 0.29 5.22 7.15
N GLU A 44 1.04 5.64 8.16
CA GLU A 44 2.51 5.66 8.14
C GLU A 44 3.10 4.26 8.01
N GLU A 45 2.63 3.29 8.80
CA GLU A 45 3.11 1.90 8.72
C GLU A 45 2.76 1.25 7.37
N THR A 46 1.57 1.54 6.82
CA THR A 46 1.17 0.99 5.52
C THR A 46 2.03 1.54 4.39
N VAL A 47 2.33 2.84 4.39
CA VAL A 47 3.26 3.45 3.44
C VAL A 47 4.66 2.88 3.60
N ARG A 48 5.14 2.72 4.84
CA ARG A 48 6.45 2.15 5.13
C ARG A 48 6.58 0.73 4.59
N GLU A 49 5.57 -0.12 4.81
CA GLU A 49 5.62 -1.51 4.32
C GLU A 49 5.54 -1.57 2.79
N ALA A 50 4.72 -0.74 2.15
CA ALA A 50 4.68 -0.64 0.69
C ALA A 50 6.06 -0.28 0.10
N ARG A 51 6.73 0.73 0.69
CA ARG A 51 8.10 1.11 0.32
C ARG A 51 9.08 -0.03 0.52
N LYS A 52 9.00 -0.74 1.64
CA LYS A 52 9.88 -1.89 1.92
C LYS A 52 9.73 -3.00 0.89
N ILE A 53 8.49 -3.32 0.50
CA ILE A 53 8.21 -4.30 -0.55
C ILE A 53 8.80 -3.86 -1.89
N ALA A 54 8.64 -2.58 -2.23
CA ALA A 54 9.11 -2.02 -3.49
C ALA A 54 10.65 -1.94 -3.56
N GLU A 55 11.29 -1.55 -2.45
CA GLU A 55 12.74 -1.39 -2.36
C GLU A 55 13.47 -2.73 -2.53
N VAL A 56 12.94 -3.83 -1.97
CA VAL A 56 13.52 -5.16 -2.17
C VAL A 56 13.64 -5.48 -3.67
N ARG A 57 12.58 -5.24 -4.44
CA ARG A 57 12.59 -5.50 -5.90
C ARG A 57 13.48 -4.53 -6.66
N LYS A 58 13.50 -3.26 -6.25
CA LYS A 58 14.36 -2.25 -6.85
C LYS A 58 15.84 -2.61 -6.69
N VAL A 59 16.26 -3.03 -5.50
CA VAL A 59 17.65 -3.47 -5.22
C VAL A 59 18.01 -4.72 -6.04
N GLU A 60 17.13 -5.71 -6.08
CA GLU A 60 17.32 -6.92 -6.91
C GLU A 60 17.50 -6.59 -8.40
N ALA A 61 16.88 -5.51 -8.88
CA ALA A 61 16.93 -5.13 -10.29
C ALA A 61 18.25 -4.46 -10.73
N ILE A 62 18.98 -3.83 -9.82
CA ILE A 62 20.23 -3.11 -10.13
C ILE A 62 21.28 -4.05 -10.74
N GLY A 63 21.34 -5.31 -10.26
CA GLY A 63 22.32 -6.29 -10.72
C GLY A 63 21.99 -6.97 -12.06
N VAL A 64 20.83 -6.70 -12.66
CA VAL A 64 20.34 -7.42 -13.85
C VAL A 64 20.59 -6.64 -15.14
N GLY A 65 20.40 -5.32 -15.13
CA GLY A 65 20.61 -4.47 -16.29
C GLY A 65 19.76 -3.19 -16.27
N PRO A 66 20.13 -2.16 -17.05
CA PRO A 66 19.53 -0.83 -16.97
C PRO A 66 18.04 -0.82 -17.36
N GLU A 67 17.64 -1.59 -18.37
CA GLU A 67 16.24 -1.64 -18.82
C GLU A 67 15.33 -2.32 -17.80
N PHE A 68 15.79 -3.42 -17.20
CA PHE A 68 15.06 -4.10 -16.12
C PHE A 68 14.98 -3.20 -14.87
N ALA A 69 16.09 -2.56 -14.48
CA ALA A 69 16.14 -1.63 -13.36
C ALA A 69 15.18 -0.44 -13.54
N ALA A 70 15.08 0.11 -14.76
CA ALA A 70 14.14 1.18 -15.08
C ALA A 70 12.67 0.71 -15.00
N CYS A 71 12.37 -0.48 -15.54
CA CYS A 71 11.02 -1.07 -15.49
C CYS A 71 10.54 -1.28 -14.04
N VAL A 72 11.40 -1.88 -13.20
CA VAL A 72 11.10 -2.10 -11.78
C VAL A 72 11.01 -0.79 -11.00
N SER A 73 11.89 0.18 -11.29
CA SER A 73 11.84 1.50 -10.64
C SER A 73 10.53 2.24 -10.94
N GLY A 74 10.04 2.19 -12.18
CA GLY A 74 8.73 2.74 -12.55
C GLY A 74 7.60 2.07 -11.77
N ALA A 75 7.58 0.73 -11.70
CA ALA A 75 6.60 -0.01 -10.92
C ALA A 75 6.65 0.35 -9.42
N THR A 76 7.84 0.54 -8.86
CA THR A 76 8.04 0.97 -7.47
C THR A 76 7.44 2.36 -7.22
N SER A 77 7.72 3.34 -8.09
CA SER A 77 7.15 4.69 -7.96
C SER A 77 5.61 4.70 -8.07
N GLU A 78 5.04 3.89 -8.95
CA GLU A 78 3.59 3.72 -9.08
C GLU A 78 2.96 3.11 -7.82
N LEU A 79 3.62 2.11 -7.22
CA LEU A 79 3.15 1.50 -5.97
C LEU A 79 3.15 2.52 -4.82
N GLU A 80 4.27 3.22 -4.62
CA GLU A 80 4.42 4.15 -3.50
C GLU A 80 3.43 5.31 -3.58
N SER A 81 3.36 5.96 -4.74
CA SER A 81 2.41 7.06 -4.96
C SER A 81 0.96 6.59 -4.88
N GLY A 82 0.65 5.43 -5.48
CA GLY A 82 -0.67 4.84 -5.44
C GLY A 82 -1.14 4.54 -4.02
N VAL A 83 -0.30 3.91 -3.19
CA VAL A 83 -0.65 3.60 -1.79
C VAL A 83 -0.93 4.87 -0.99
N VAL A 84 -0.11 5.91 -1.12
CA VAL A 84 -0.34 7.19 -0.42
C VAL A 84 -1.70 7.79 -0.82
N LEU A 85 -2.03 7.81 -2.11
CA LEU A 85 -3.30 8.36 -2.60
C LEU A 85 -4.52 7.54 -2.11
N GLU A 86 -4.42 6.21 -2.10
CA GLU A 86 -5.52 5.36 -1.61
C GLU A 86 -5.78 5.55 -0.10
N LEU A 87 -4.72 5.79 0.68
CA LEU A 87 -4.82 6.06 2.12
C LEU A 87 -5.37 7.47 2.38
N GLU A 88 -4.89 8.49 1.68
CA GLU A 88 -5.38 9.88 1.82
C GLU A 88 -6.86 10.03 1.44
N SER A 89 -7.29 9.35 0.37
CA SER A 89 -8.68 9.40 -0.09
C SER A 89 -9.69 8.70 0.84
N ARG A 90 -9.22 7.92 1.83
CA ARG A 90 -10.09 7.17 2.74
C ARG A 90 -9.84 7.54 4.19
N ILE A 91 -8.64 7.24 4.68
CA ILE A 91 -8.24 7.54 6.05
C ILE A 91 -8.09 9.04 6.23
N GLY A 92 -7.43 9.74 5.29
CA GLY A 92 -7.26 11.19 5.37
C GLY A 92 -8.60 11.96 5.33
N VAL A 93 -9.58 11.46 4.57
CA VAL A 93 -10.95 12.02 4.58
C VAL A 93 -11.58 11.85 5.96
N LEU A 94 -11.52 10.65 6.53
CA LEU A 94 -12.04 10.39 7.87
C LEU A 94 -11.35 11.23 8.95
N GLU A 95 -10.03 11.42 8.87
CA GLU A 95 -9.28 12.29 9.78
C GLU A 95 -9.79 13.75 9.75
N ARG A 96 -10.14 14.26 8.56
CA ARG A 96 -10.72 15.61 8.39
C ARG A 96 -12.16 15.69 8.88
N GLU A 97 -12.97 14.66 8.64
CA GLU A 97 -14.33 14.58 9.21
C GLU A 97 -14.27 14.62 10.74
N LEU A 98 -13.36 13.87 11.35
CA LEU A 98 -13.11 13.88 12.79
C LEU A 98 -12.64 15.24 13.35
N GLU A 99 -12.07 16.11 12.52
CA GLU A 99 -11.71 17.49 12.92
C GLU A 99 -12.90 18.45 12.85
N GLN A 100 -13.83 18.21 11.92
CA GLN A 100 -14.96 19.10 11.65
C GLN A 100 -16.20 18.74 12.47
N GLU A 101 -16.46 17.44 12.63
CA GLU A 101 -17.62 16.90 13.34
C GLU A 101 -17.22 16.63 14.79
N GLY A 102 -17.31 17.68 15.62
CA GLY A 102 -16.90 17.64 17.02
C GLY A 102 -17.62 16.61 17.90
N GLU A 103 -18.71 15.98 17.41
CA GLU A 103 -19.49 14.96 18.12
C GLU A 103 -20.20 14.02 17.13
N LEU A 104 -19.55 12.92 16.75
CA LEU A 104 -20.19 11.80 16.07
C LEU A 104 -20.75 10.79 17.08
N GLU A 105 -21.89 10.18 16.75
CA GLU A 105 -22.39 9.03 17.48
C GLU A 105 -21.37 7.87 17.36
N ARG A 106 -21.03 7.24 18.49
CA ARG A 106 -19.96 6.22 18.54
C ARG A 106 -20.17 5.07 17.55
N GLU A 107 -21.42 4.66 17.33
CA GLU A 107 -21.77 3.60 16.38
C GLU A 107 -21.57 4.05 14.92
N GLU A 108 -21.95 5.29 14.59
CA GLU A 108 -21.71 5.85 13.26
C GLU A 108 -20.21 5.97 13.00
N LEU A 109 -19.45 6.50 13.97
CA LEU A 109 -18.02 6.61 13.82
C LEU A 109 -17.35 5.25 13.67
N ARG A 110 -17.76 4.25 14.45
CA ARG A 110 -17.24 2.88 14.33
C ARG A 110 -17.40 2.36 12.90
N ARG A 111 -18.55 2.58 12.27
CA ARG A 111 -18.80 2.20 10.88
C ARG A 111 -17.94 3.00 9.90
N LYS A 112 -17.82 4.31 10.08
CA LYS A 112 -16.95 5.16 9.24
C LYS A 112 -15.49 4.71 9.32
N VAL A 113 -14.97 4.43 10.52
CA VAL A 113 -13.63 3.90 10.76
C VAL A 113 -13.43 2.55 10.09
N GLU A 114 -14.36 1.62 10.29
CA GLU A 114 -14.29 0.29 9.68
C GLU A 114 -14.29 0.39 8.15
N LEU A 115 -15.21 1.16 7.57
CA LEU A 115 -15.31 1.33 6.12
C LEU A 115 -14.04 1.97 5.54
N ALA A 116 -13.50 3.02 6.17
CA ALA A 116 -12.30 3.69 5.73
C ALA A 116 -11.07 2.76 5.80
N THR A 117 -10.89 2.06 6.92
CA THR A 117 -9.72 1.20 7.15
C THR A 117 -9.76 -0.09 6.32
N VAL A 118 -10.91 -0.77 6.24
CA VAL A 118 -11.09 -1.95 5.38
C VAL A 118 -10.98 -1.55 3.91
N GLY A 119 -11.64 -0.46 3.51
CA GLY A 119 -11.57 0.05 2.14
C GLY A 119 -10.14 0.42 1.73
N ALA A 120 -9.37 1.05 2.64
CA ALA A 120 -7.97 1.33 2.43
C ALA A 120 -7.14 0.05 2.28
N GLY A 121 -7.41 -0.97 3.11
CA GLY A 121 -6.72 -2.25 3.01
C GLY A 121 -6.93 -2.94 1.67
N VAL A 122 -8.18 -3.01 1.19
CA VAL A 122 -8.50 -3.58 -0.12
C VAL A 122 -7.84 -2.79 -1.25
N ALA A 123 -7.79 -1.46 -1.15
CA ALA A 123 -7.15 -0.62 -2.16
C ALA A 123 -5.63 -0.83 -2.21
N VAL A 124 -4.97 -0.88 -1.05
CA VAL A 124 -3.53 -1.16 -0.94
C VAL A 124 -3.19 -2.56 -1.46
N GLU A 125 -4.02 -3.56 -1.18
CA GLU A 125 -3.85 -4.91 -1.71
C GLU A 125 -3.93 -4.93 -3.25
N LYS A 126 -4.90 -4.21 -3.83
CA LYS A 126 -5.02 -4.06 -5.29
C LYS A 126 -3.78 -3.41 -5.90
N ARG A 127 -3.25 -2.35 -5.28
CA ARG A 127 -2.02 -1.67 -5.72
C ARG A 127 -0.80 -2.59 -5.62
N THR A 128 -0.66 -3.30 -4.52
CA THR A 128 0.43 -4.27 -4.31
C THR A 128 0.36 -5.41 -5.33
N THR A 129 -0.84 -5.90 -5.62
CA THR A 129 -1.05 -6.93 -6.64
C THR A 129 -0.68 -6.43 -8.04
N ALA A 130 -1.06 -5.20 -8.38
CA ALA A 130 -0.69 -4.58 -9.65
C ALA A 130 0.83 -4.43 -9.78
N PHE A 131 1.50 -3.94 -8.73
CA PHE A 131 2.97 -3.88 -8.67
C PHE A 131 3.62 -5.24 -8.94
N ILE A 132 3.19 -6.29 -8.24
CA ILE A 132 3.72 -7.64 -8.42
C ILE A 132 3.56 -8.10 -9.88
N LYS A 133 2.38 -7.87 -10.48
CA LYS A 133 2.13 -8.21 -11.89
C LYS A 133 3.05 -7.44 -12.84
N THR A 134 3.27 -6.15 -12.60
CA THR A 134 4.18 -5.33 -13.40
C THR A 134 5.62 -5.82 -13.29
N VAL A 135 6.11 -6.11 -12.07
CA VAL A 135 7.45 -6.68 -11.86
C VAL A 135 7.61 -8.01 -12.59
N PHE A 136 6.63 -8.91 -12.52
CA PHE A 136 6.65 -10.16 -13.29
C PHE A 136 6.69 -9.92 -14.80
N ALA A 137 5.98 -8.92 -15.30
CA ALA A 137 6.04 -8.55 -16.71
C ALA A 137 7.43 -8.03 -17.10
N CYS A 138 8.08 -7.22 -16.25
CA CYS A 138 9.47 -6.79 -16.43
C CYS A 138 10.41 -8.02 -16.49
N THR A 139 10.25 -8.97 -15.56
CA THR A 139 11.10 -10.18 -15.50
C THR A 139 10.94 -11.03 -16.74
N ARG A 140 9.71 -11.23 -17.22
CA ARG A 140 9.45 -11.99 -18.44
C ARG A 140 10.12 -11.35 -19.66
N ARG A 141 9.99 -10.04 -19.85
CA ARG A 141 10.66 -9.32 -20.95
C ARG A 141 12.18 -9.49 -20.91
N GLN A 142 12.77 -9.42 -19.71
CA GLN A 142 14.20 -9.63 -19.54
C GLN A 142 14.65 -11.04 -19.94
N LEU A 143 13.88 -12.07 -19.57
CA LEU A 143 14.16 -13.46 -19.94
C LEU A 143 14.05 -13.66 -21.46
N GLU A 144 13.00 -13.10 -22.09
CA GLU A 144 12.82 -13.17 -23.54
C GLU A 144 13.95 -12.46 -24.31
N ALA A 145 14.41 -11.30 -23.82
CA ALA A 145 15.55 -10.59 -24.40
C ALA A 145 16.86 -11.37 -24.26
N SER A 146 17.06 -12.03 -23.11
CA SER A 146 18.23 -12.87 -22.85
C SER A 146 18.24 -14.13 -23.73
N GLN A 147 17.07 -14.70 -24.07
CA GLN A 147 16.96 -15.88 -24.95
C GLN A 147 17.16 -15.56 -26.44
N LYS A 148 16.87 -14.32 -26.87
CA LYS A 148 17.12 -13.88 -28.27
C LYS A 148 18.59 -13.60 -28.57
N SER A 149 19.48 -13.68 -27.59
CA SER A 149 20.91 -13.49 -27.76
C SER A 149 21.62 -14.84 -27.61
N PRO A 150 21.68 -15.70 -28.66
CA PRO A 150 22.90 -15.78 -29.49
C PRO A 150 22.73 -16.44 -30.90
N GLN A 151 22.75 -15.69 -32.03
CA GLN A 151 23.12 -16.23 -33.37
C GLN A 151 23.19 -15.17 -34.52
N GLU A 152 24.03 -14.13 -34.41
CA GLU A 152 24.40 -13.31 -35.59
C GLU A 152 25.91 -13.00 -35.56
N ALA A 153 26.74 -14.04 -35.47
CA ALA A 153 28.19 -13.88 -35.58
C ALA A 153 28.87 -15.21 -35.97
N ASP A 154 28.42 -15.89 -37.03
CA ASP A 154 29.36 -16.63 -37.89
C ASP A 154 28.68 -16.99 -39.21
N GLY A 155 29.11 -16.34 -40.28
CA GLY A 155 28.49 -16.46 -41.60
C GLY A 155 29.14 -15.50 -42.59
N ARG A 156 30.46 -15.31 -42.44
CA ARG A 156 31.29 -14.67 -43.46
C ARG A 156 32.25 -15.74 -43.96
N GLU A 157 31.73 -16.63 -44.79
CA GLU A 157 32.58 -17.41 -45.69
C GLU A 157 33.13 -16.42 -46.72
N ASP A 158 34.41 -16.06 -46.55
CA ASP A 158 35.17 -15.32 -47.55
C ASP A 158 35.24 -16.17 -48.83
N SER A 159 34.75 -15.59 -49.93
CA SER A 159 34.93 -16.07 -51.31
C SER A 159 36.27 -15.62 -51.88
#